data_AF-A0A0L0QJC9-F1
#
_entry.id   AF-A0A0L0QJC9-F1
#
_cell.length_a   1.000
_cell.length_b   1.000
_cell.length_c   1.000
_cell.angle_alpha   90.00
_cell.angle_beta   90.00
_cell.angle_gamma   90.00
#
_symmetry.space_group_name_H-M   'P 1'
#
loop_
_entity.id
_entity.type
_entity.pdbx_description
1 polymer ?
#
loop_
_entity_poly.entity_id
_entity_poly.type
_entity_poly.pdbx_seq_one_letter_code
_entity_poly.pdbx_strand_id
1 'polypeptide(L)'
;LGDGNVIIDDKGVRIVRPDGAITMQNGLMHNAYAVSADDPYYMTTTKNEVPGAEVGPVFIPGGLYGYKFRARSWYVCLKYSADGSKRKETGYLDVRDGLNAVAFQRYEFVHCARYLIFHYWPHADSGKHSLHVVNGSSDKKEDRIYFQLIEKGTSGIQKCVIDLGKPTFKKRDVTFKIGWVAAWTPSPEEEIIFRMKSVIQTDVL
;
A
#
# COMPACT_ATOMS: atom_id res chain seq x y z
N LEU A 1 2.43 -33.63 -31.38
CA LEU A 1 1.58 -32.47 -31.00
C LEU A 1 2.47 -31.23 -30.98
N GLY A 2 2.32 -30.36 -31.97
CA GLY A 2 3.11 -29.13 -32.15
C GLY A 2 3.25 -28.80 -33.64
N ASP A 3 2.37 -27.92 -34.14
CA ASP A 3 2.17 -27.63 -35.56
C ASP A 3 3.21 -26.64 -36.14
N GLY A 4 4.51 -26.87 -35.85
CA GLY A 4 5.63 -26.00 -36.27
C GLY A 4 5.67 -24.59 -35.66
N ASN A 5 4.54 -24.13 -35.11
CA ASN A 5 4.32 -22.77 -34.60
C ASN A 5 4.58 -22.61 -33.10
N VAL A 6 4.87 -23.70 -32.39
CA VAL A 6 5.23 -23.69 -30.97
C VAL A 6 6.49 -24.53 -30.81
N ILE A 7 7.58 -23.89 -30.37
CA ILE A 7 8.84 -24.55 -30.03
C ILE A 7 9.08 -24.35 -28.54
N ILE A 8 9.28 -25.47 -27.84
CA ILE A 8 9.62 -25.49 -26.42
C ILE A 8 11.01 -26.12 -26.33
N ASP A 9 11.99 -25.35 -25.86
CA ASP A 9 13.35 -25.83 -25.60
C ASP A 9 13.83 -25.38 -24.20
N ASP A 10 15.03 -25.82 -23.83
CA ASP A 10 15.67 -25.54 -22.55
C ASP A 10 15.88 -24.04 -22.27
N LYS A 11 15.66 -23.17 -23.27
CA LYS A 11 15.87 -21.72 -23.22
C LYS A 11 14.56 -20.94 -23.24
N GLY A 12 13.42 -21.56 -23.57
CA GLY A 12 12.11 -20.90 -23.48
C GLY A 12 11.03 -21.45 -24.40
N VAL A 13 9.94 -20.69 -24.50
CA VAL A 13 8.81 -20.98 -25.41
C VAL A 13 8.82 -19.95 -26.54
N ARG A 14 8.81 -20.41 -27.78
CA ARG A 14 8.68 -19.56 -28.98
C ARG A 14 7.34 -19.87 -29.66
N ILE A 15 6.49 -18.86 -29.80
CA ILE A 15 5.26 -18.97 -30.60
C ILE A 15 5.42 -18.09 -31.84
N VAL A 16 5.36 -18.71 -33.01
CA VAL A 16 5.37 -18.00 -34.30
C VAL A 16 3.93 -17.89 -34.76
N ARG A 17 3.45 -16.66 -34.93
CA ARG A 17 2.11 -16.41 -35.47
C ARG A 17 2.11 -16.59 -37.00
N PRO A 18 0.95 -16.89 -37.61
CA PRO A 18 0.83 -17.06 -39.06
C PRO A 18 1.22 -15.82 -39.88
N ASP A 19 1.21 -14.63 -39.26
CA ASP A 19 1.60 -13.36 -39.86
C ASP A 19 3.13 -13.10 -39.80
N GLY A 20 3.92 -14.07 -39.31
CA GLY A 20 5.36 -13.94 -39.15
C GLY A 20 5.79 -13.20 -37.88
N ALA A 21 4.85 -12.75 -37.05
CA ALA A 21 5.18 -12.18 -35.75
C ALA A 21 5.72 -13.28 -34.82
N ILE A 22 6.96 -13.10 -34.37
CA ILE A 22 7.62 -14.01 -33.45
C ILE A 22 7.41 -13.48 -32.03
N THR A 23 6.75 -14.25 -31.16
CA THR A 23 6.83 -14.02 -29.71
C THR A 23 7.88 -14.96 -29.13
N MET A 24 8.87 -14.40 -28.45
CA MET A 24 9.93 -15.15 -27.77
C MET A 24 9.74 -15.01 -26.26
N GLN A 25 9.49 -16.12 -25.58
CA GLN A 25 9.46 -16.21 -24.12
C GLN A 25 10.81 -16.70 -23.64
N ASN A 26 11.82 -15.82 -23.61
CA ASN A 26 12.99 -16.03 -22.77
C ASN A 26 12.54 -15.77 -21.34
N GLY A 27 12.71 -16.74 -20.44
CA GLY A 27 12.21 -16.76 -19.05
C GLY A 27 12.62 -15.64 -18.08
N LEU A 28 12.69 -14.38 -18.53
CA LEU A 28 12.90 -13.15 -17.78
C LEU A 28 12.03 -12.03 -18.37
N MET A 29 10.72 -12.24 -18.44
CA MET A 29 9.84 -11.07 -18.47
C MET A 29 9.77 -10.52 -17.05
N HIS A 30 10.18 -9.26 -16.86
CA HIS A 30 9.76 -8.46 -15.70
C HIS A 30 8.27 -8.14 -15.88
N ASN A 31 7.43 -9.18 -15.81
CA ASN A 31 5.99 -9.06 -15.88
C ASN A 31 5.51 -8.52 -14.54
N ALA A 32 5.42 -7.19 -14.45
CA ALA A 32 4.61 -6.56 -13.43
C ALA A 32 3.15 -6.90 -13.75
N TYR A 33 2.57 -7.88 -13.06
CA TYR A 33 1.14 -8.16 -13.22
C TYR A 33 0.31 -7.11 -12.51
N ALA A 34 -0.82 -6.75 -13.11
CA ALA A 34 -1.70 -5.71 -12.61
C ALA A 34 -2.23 -6.06 -11.21
N VAL A 35 -2.17 -5.07 -10.33
CA VAL A 35 -2.83 -5.07 -9.02
C VAL A 35 -3.80 -3.91 -9.03
N SER A 36 -5.09 -4.17 -8.81
CA SER A 36 -6.12 -3.15 -8.87
C SER A 36 -6.42 -2.64 -7.47
N ALA A 37 -6.52 -1.32 -7.32
CA ALA A 37 -7.11 -0.72 -6.13
C ALA A 37 -8.64 -0.90 -6.23
N ASP A 38 -9.24 -1.55 -5.24
CA ASP A 38 -10.65 -1.96 -5.28
C ASP A 38 -11.59 -0.93 -4.64
N ASP A 39 -11.07 -0.09 -3.73
CA ASP A 39 -11.85 0.92 -3.04
C ASP A 39 -11.73 2.31 -3.69
N PRO A 40 -12.77 3.16 -3.57
CA PRO A 40 -12.60 4.60 -3.72
C PRO A 40 -11.49 5.09 -2.80
N TYR A 41 -10.77 6.13 -3.23
CA TYR A 41 -9.64 6.67 -2.47
C TYR A 41 -10.01 6.89 -0.98
N TYR A 42 -9.18 6.37 -0.07
CA TYR A 42 -9.24 6.50 1.40
C TYR A 42 -10.33 5.68 2.11
N MET A 43 -9.92 4.53 2.66
CA MET A 43 -10.84 3.65 3.40
C MET A 43 -11.19 4.13 4.81
N THR A 44 -10.25 4.78 5.51
CA THR A 44 -10.49 5.21 6.89
C THR A 44 -10.80 6.70 6.94
N THR A 45 -11.93 7.03 7.57
CA THR A 45 -12.37 8.41 7.83
C THR A 45 -12.05 8.76 9.29
N THR A 46 -11.67 10.02 9.54
CA THR A 46 -11.59 10.57 10.89
C THR A 46 -12.96 10.53 11.56
N LYS A 47 -12.97 10.59 12.90
CA LYS A 47 -14.20 10.64 13.68
C LYS A 47 -14.08 11.72 14.74
N ASN A 48 -15.18 12.39 15.06
CA ASN A 48 -15.23 13.46 16.05
C ASN A 48 -16.27 13.17 17.14
N GLU A 49 -16.01 13.64 18.36
CA GLU A 49 -16.93 13.61 19.50
C GLU A 49 -18.09 14.61 19.32
N VAL A 50 -17.86 15.70 18.58
CA VAL A 50 -18.88 16.73 18.31
C VAL A 50 -19.83 16.25 17.20
N PRO A 51 -21.14 16.09 17.49
CA PRO A 51 -22.11 15.73 16.47
C PRO A 51 -22.17 16.78 15.35
N GLY A 52 -22.06 16.34 14.09
CA GLY A 52 -22.12 17.22 12.92
C GLY A 52 -20.80 17.92 12.56
N ALA A 53 -19.70 17.66 13.29
CA ALA A 53 -18.38 18.09 12.85
C ALA A 53 -17.97 17.41 11.54
N GLU A 54 -17.25 18.14 10.68
CA GLU A 54 -16.78 17.61 9.40
C GLU A 54 -15.81 16.44 9.63
N VAL A 55 -16.16 15.29 9.06
CA VAL A 55 -15.32 14.10 9.02
C VAL A 55 -14.76 13.95 7.62
N GLY A 56 -13.51 13.49 7.51
CA GLY A 56 -12.81 13.40 6.23
C GLY A 56 -11.86 12.20 6.19
N PRO A 57 -11.32 11.87 5.02
CA PRO A 57 -10.35 10.79 4.92
C PRO A 57 -9.13 11.07 5.80
N VAL A 58 -8.60 10.04 6.46
CA VAL A 58 -7.44 10.18 7.35
C VAL A 58 -6.20 10.65 6.57
N PHE A 59 -6.01 10.12 5.36
CA PHE A 59 -4.94 10.52 4.46
C PHE A 59 -5.50 11.39 3.34
N ILE A 60 -5.05 12.64 3.24
CA ILE A 60 -5.57 13.61 2.28
C ILE A 60 -4.48 13.96 1.24
N PRO A 61 -4.77 13.94 -0.07
CA PRO A 61 -3.86 14.42 -1.11
C PRO A 61 -3.51 15.90 -0.93
N GLY A 62 -2.22 16.20 -0.83
CA GLY A 62 -1.72 17.56 -0.58
C GLY A 62 -1.91 18.04 0.86
N GLY A 63 -2.59 17.26 1.70
CA GLY A 63 -2.88 17.58 3.10
C GLY A 63 -4.05 18.52 3.32
N LEU A 64 -4.22 18.92 4.58
CA LEU A 64 -5.32 19.77 5.02
C LEU A 64 -5.11 21.22 4.58
N TYR A 65 -6.17 21.84 4.06
CA TYR A 65 -6.18 23.27 3.73
C TYR A 65 -5.89 24.10 4.99
N GLY A 66 -4.94 25.04 4.92
CA GLY A 66 -4.50 25.84 6.07
C GLY A 66 -3.34 25.24 6.89
N TYR A 67 -2.92 24.00 6.60
CA TYR A 67 -1.66 23.42 7.07
C TYR A 67 -0.64 23.40 5.91
N LYS A 68 0.63 23.03 6.16
CA LYS A 68 1.73 23.07 5.17
C LYS A 68 1.36 22.31 3.89
N PHE A 69 0.78 23.02 2.93
CA PHE A 69 0.22 22.40 1.73
C PHE A 69 1.33 21.77 0.91
N ARG A 70 1.16 20.48 0.59
CA ARG A 70 2.11 19.73 -0.24
C ARG A 70 1.54 19.53 -1.63
N ALA A 71 2.40 19.18 -2.58
CA ALA A 71 1.94 18.76 -3.90
C ALA A 71 0.90 17.62 -3.76
N ARG A 72 -0.22 17.71 -4.50
CA ARG A 72 -1.36 16.75 -4.43
C ARG A 72 -0.98 15.28 -4.66
N SER A 73 0.21 15.00 -5.14
CA SER A 73 0.75 13.65 -5.27
C SER A 73 1.24 13.04 -3.95
N TRP A 74 1.30 13.80 -2.84
CA TRP A 74 1.58 13.30 -1.49
C TRP A 74 0.28 13.09 -0.71
N TYR A 75 0.17 11.97 -0.02
CA TYR A 75 -0.81 11.74 1.02
C TYR A 75 -0.28 12.24 2.35
N VAL A 76 -1.11 12.95 3.11
CA VAL A 76 -0.74 13.53 4.40
C VAL A 76 -1.82 13.20 5.43
N CYS A 77 -1.41 12.79 6.62
CA CYS A 77 -2.27 12.59 7.79
C CYS A 77 -1.64 13.29 8.99
N LEU A 78 -2.41 14.09 9.73
CA LEU A 78 -2.02 14.52 11.06
C LEU A 78 -2.30 13.37 12.03
N LYS A 79 -1.27 12.84 12.72
CA LYS A 79 -1.45 11.64 13.56
C LYS A 79 -2.57 11.78 14.59
N TYR A 80 -2.67 12.96 15.22
CA TYR A 80 -3.69 13.24 16.23
C TYR A 80 -5.13 13.18 15.72
N SER A 81 -5.36 13.46 14.43
CA SER A 81 -6.72 13.44 13.87
C SER A 81 -7.25 12.03 13.67
N ALA A 82 -6.37 11.02 13.79
CA ALA A 82 -6.74 9.62 13.64
C ALA A 82 -6.46 8.76 14.90
N ASP A 83 -5.60 9.20 15.83
CA ASP A 83 -5.38 8.51 17.10
C ASP A 83 -6.03 9.19 18.32
N GLY A 84 -6.69 10.34 18.12
CA GLY A 84 -7.31 11.12 19.20
C GLY A 84 -6.31 11.68 20.22
N SER A 85 -5.00 11.63 19.94
CA SER A 85 -3.98 12.06 20.90
C SER A 85 -3.92 13.58 21.02
N LYS A 86 -4.63 14.08 22.04
CA LYS A 86 -4.49 15.38 22.72
C LYS A 86 -4.11 16.59 21.86
N ARG A 87 -5.09 17.05 21.08
CA ARG A 87 -5.46 18.47 21.10
C ARG A 87 -6.87 18.51 21.71
N LYS A 88 -6.98 18.82 23.01
CA LYS A 88 -8.26 18.79 23.78
C LYS A 88 -9.41 19.57 23.10
N GLU A 89 -9.06 20.48 22.21
CA GLU A 89 -9.98 21.39 21.53
C GLU A 89 -10.53 20.83 20.20
N THR A 90 -9.98 19.74 19.65
CA THR A 90 -10.35 19.27 18.30
C THR A 90 -11.40 18.16 18.28
N GLY A 91 -11.60 17.45 19.40
CA GLY A 91 -12.64 16.42 19.52
C GLY A 91 -12.42 15.15 18.68
N TYR A 92 -11.24 14.93 18.08
CA TYR A 92 -11.00 13.71 17.29
C TYR A 92 -10.97 12.45 18.16
N LEU A 93 -11.60 11.39 17.68
CA LEU A 93 -11.59 10.06 18.26
C LEU A 93 -10.54 9.17 17.60
N ASP A 94 -10.03 8.18 18.35
CA ASP A 94 -9.15 7.16 17.79
C ASP A 94 -9.95 6.28 16.81
N VAL A 95 -9.51 6.25 15.55
CA VAL A 95 -10.10 5.45 14.46
C VAL A 95 -9.18 4.32 14.02
N ARG A 96 -8.04 4.13 14.68
CA ARG A 96 -7.13 3.03 14.40
C ARG A 96 -7.73 1.72 14.89
N ASP A 97 -7.39 0.65 14.19
CA ASP A 97 -7.81 -0.70 14.51
C ASP A 97 -6.91 -1.39 15.56
N GLY A 98 -7.14 -2.69 15.81
CA GLY A 98 -6.35 -3.51 16.73
C GLY A 98 -4.84 -3.58 16.46
N LEU A 99 -4.37 -3.15 15.28
CA LEU A 99 -2.95 -3.02 14.95
C LEU A 99 -2.36 -1.64 15.29
N ASN A 100 -3.18 -0.74 15.87
CA ASN A 100 -2.93 0.70 15.93
C ASN A 100 -2.65 1.28 14.53
N ALA A 101 -3.40 0.80 13.53
CA ALA A 101 -3.26 1.23 12.14
C ALA A 101 -4.59 1.68 11.55
N VAL A 102 -4.50 2.52 10.51
CA VAL A 102 -5.64 2.87 9.67
C VAL A 102 -5.47 2.22 8.30
N ALA A 103 -6.57 1.79 7.70
CA ALA A 103 -6.57 1.28 6.33
C ALA A 103 -6.42 2.43 5.34
N PHE A 104 -5.40 2.34 4.48
CA PHE A 104 -5.19 3.30 3.40
C PHE A 104 -5.95 2.88 2.15
N GLN A 105 -5.74 1.63 1.69
CA GLN A 105 -6.29 1.11 0.44
C GLN A 105 -6.33 -0.43 0.45
N ARG A 106 -7.41 -1.03 -0.06
CA ARG A 106 -7.48 -2.46 -0.41
C ARG A 106 -7.10 -2.66 -1.87
N TYR A 107 -6.40 -3.76 -2.09
CA TYR A 107 -5.93 -4.19 -3.40
C TYR A 107 -6.49 -5.57 -3.69
N GLU A 108 -7.12 -5.73 -4.86
CA GLU A 108 -7.53 -7.03 -5.40
C GLU A 108 -6.59 -7.41 -6.56
N PHE A 109 -6.19 -8.67 -6.60
CA PHE A 109 -5.41 -9.22 -7.69
C PHE A 109 -5.61 -10.73 -7.84
N VAL A 110 -5.33 -11.24 -9.03
CA VAL A 110 -5.14 -12.68 -9.24
C VAL A 110 -3.70 -13.01 -8.88
N HIS A 111 -3.48 -13.99 -8.00
CA HIS A 111 -2.15 -14.40 -7.54
C HIS A 111 -1.37 -15.12 -8.65
N CYS A 112 -0.65 -14.33 -9.45
CA CYS A 112 0.03 -14.75 -10.67
C CYS A 112 1.56 -14.83 -10.53
N ALA A 113 2.14 -14.20 -9.51
CA ALA A 113 3.58 -14.21 -9.26
C ALA A 113 3.91 -14.37 -7.78
N ARG A 114 5.14 -14.78 -7.48
CA ARG A 114 5.58 -15.07 -6.11
C ARG A 114 5.59 -13.85 -5.19
N TYR A 115 6.00 -12.69 -5.68
CA TYR A 115 6.15 -11.50 -4.84
C TYR A 115 5.07 -10.47 -5.15
N LEU A 116 4.52 -9.89 -4.10
CA LEU A 116 3.78 -8.63 -4.16
C LEU A 116 4.69 -7.53 -3.60
N ILE A 117 4.92 -6.49 -4.38
CA ILE A 117 5.81 -5.39 -4.02
C ILE A 117 5.03 -4.08 -4.00
N PHE A 118 5.02 -3.41 -2.84
CA PHE A 118 4.58 -2.03 -2.73
C PHE A 118 5.81 -1.12 -2.76
N HIS A 119 5.82 -0.15 -3.68
CA HIS A 119 6.81 0.91 -3.72
C HIS A 119 6.32 2.10 -2.91
N TYR A 120 6.59 2.08 -1.62
CA TYR A 120 6.19 3.10 -0.66
C TYR A 120 7.27 4.17 -0.56
N TRP A 121 6.93 5.45 -0.74
CA TRP A 121 7.90 6.54 -0.63
C TRP A 121 7.49 7.48 0.51
N PRO A 122 8.11 7.40 1.70
CA PRO A 122 7.92 8.37 2.77
C PRO A 122 8.63 9.69 2.43
N HIS A 123 8.05 10.81 2.85
CA HIS A 123 8.72 12.10 2.80
C HIS A 123 9.69 12.22 3.99
N ALA A 124 10.79 12.96 3.84
CA ALA A 124 11.77 13.16 4.90
C ALA A 124 11.16 13.75 6.19
N ASP A 125 10.22 14.69 6.04
CA ASP A 125 9.47 15.28 7.17
C ASP A 125 8.46 14.32 7.84
N SER A 126 8.24 13.12 7.28
CA SER A 126 7.27 12.18 7.84
C SER A 126 7.70 11.74 9.24
N GLY A 127 6.75 11.76 10.16
CA GLY A 127 6.89 11.19 11.48
C GLY A 127 7.08 9.67 11.45
N LYS A 128 7.53 9.11 12.57
CA LYS A 128 7.74 7.66 12.71
C LYS A 128 6.42 6.90 12.55
N HIS A 129 6.38 5.87 11.71
CA HIS A 129 5.17 5.09 11.46
C HIS A 129 5.54 3.66 11.03
N SER A 130 4.52 2.81 10.89
CA SER A 130 4.67 1.42 10.50
C SER A 130 3.78 1.11 9.31
N LEU A 131 4.29 0.25 8.43
CA LEU A 131 3.58 -0.28 7.27
C LEU A 131 3.12 -1.68 7.61
N HIS A 132 1.85 -1.97 7.32
CA HIS A 132 1.28 -3.30 7.49
C HIS A 132 0.59 -3.70 6.20
N VAL A 133 0.71 -4.98 5.84
CA VAL A 133 -0.17 -5.59 4.86
C VAL A 133 -0.83 -6.78 5.52
N VAL A 134 -2.15 -6.85 5.42
CA VAL A 134 -3.00 -7.89 6.00
C VAL A 134 -3.85 -8.54 4.91
N ASN A 135 -4.20 -9.80 5.09
CA ASN A 135 -5.22 -10.43 4.24
C ASN A 135 -6.60 -9.84 4.55
N GLY A 136 -7.37 -9.52 3.51
CA GLY A 136 -8.66 -8.85 3.68
C GLY A 136 -8.55 -7.56 4.49
N SER A 137 -9.47 -7.36 5.43
CA SER A 137 -9.54 -6.16 6.28
C SER A 137 -9.12 -6.40 7.74
N SER A 138 -8.51 -7.56 8.05
CA SER A 138 -8.24 -7.99 9.43
C SER A 138 -7.46 -6.97 10.26
N ASP A 139 -7.82 -6.85 11.54
CA ASP A 139 -7.16 -6.02 12.56
C ASP A 139 -6.30 -6.83 13.54
N LYS A 140 -6.07 -8.10 13.21
CA LYS A 140 -5.33 -9.05 14.05
C LYS A 140 -3.88 -9.19 13.60
N LYS A 141 -2.97 -9.37 14.56
CA LYS A 141 -1.52 -9.44 14.27
C LYS A 141 -1.13 -10.69 13.48
N GLU A 142 -1.89 -11.76 13.64
CA GLU A 142 -1.62 -13.07 13.06
C GLU A 142 -1.95 -13.10 11.56
N ASP A 143 -2.88 -12.24 11.11
CA ASP A 143 -3.28 -12.12 9.70
C ASP A 143 -2.39 -11.16 8.89
N ARG A 144 -1.36 -10.60 9.55
CA ARG A 144 -0.41 -9.66 8.96
C ARG A 144 0.67 -10.40 8.19
N ILE A 145 0.70 -10.19 6.88
CA ILE A 145 1.66 -10.77 5.95
C ILE A 145 2.89 -9.88 5.72
N TYR A 146 2.86 -8.63 6.20
CA TYR A 146 4.00 -7.72 6.13
C TYR A 146 4.00 -6.71 7.29
N PHE A 147 5.19 -6.42 7.83
CA PHE A 147 5.41 -5.36 8.80
C PHE A 147 6.77 -4.69 8.57
N GLN A 148 6.78 -3.36 8.52
CA GLN A 148 8.01 -2.58 8.54
C GLN A 148 7.83 -1.33 9.39
N LEU A 149 8.82 -0.99 10.19
CA LEU A 149 8.90 0.30 10.88
C LEU A 149 9.68 1.30 10.01
N ILE A 150 9.11 2.49 9.84
CA ILE A 150 9.70 3.62 9.13
C ILE A 150 10.09 4.68 10.17
N GLU A 151 11.38 4.89 10.32
CA GLU A 151 11.91 5.90 11.25
C GLU A 151 11.71 7.32 10.70
N LYS A 152 11.55 8.28 11.61
CA LYS A 152 11.46 9.71 11.27
C LYS A 152 12.70 10.14 10.48
N GLY A 153 12.50 10.92 9.42
CA GLY A 153 13.60 11.33 8.53
C GLY A 153 13.85 10.37 7.35
N THR A 154 13.25 9.17 7.35
CA THR A 154 13.41 8.22 6.25
C THR A 154 12.76 8.77 4.98
N SER A 155 13.50 8.73 3.86
CA SER A 155 13.03 9.17 2.54
C SER A 155 13.53 8.24 1.44
N GLY A 156 12.96 8.36 0.26
CA GLY A 156 13.23 7.51 -0.89
C GLY A 156 12.35 6.26 -0.92
N ILE A 157 12.36 5.55 -2.05
CA ILE A 157 11.47 4.40 -2.26
C ILE A 157 11.88 3.24 -1.34
N GLN A 158 10.96 2.85 -0.47
CA GLN A 158 10.98 1.65 0.34
C GLN A 158 10.23 0.54 -0.40
N LYS A 159 10.90 -0.60 -0.64
CA LYS A 159 10.30 -1.78 -1.26
C LYS A 159 9.69 -2.66 -0.17
N CYS A 160 8.36 -2.69 -0.07
CA CYS A 160 7.66 -3.65 0.79
C CYS A 160 7.46 -4.95 0.02
N VAL A 161 8.38 -5.90 0.18
CA VAL A 161 8.37 -7.20 -0.52
C VAL A 161 7.63 -8.23 0.33
N ILE A 162 6.60 -8.85 -0.26
CA ILE A 162 5.78 -9.87 0.37
C ILE A 162 5.90 -11.15 -0.44
N ASP A 163 6.32 -12.24 0.19
CA ASP A 163 6.33 -13.57 -0.43
C ASP A 163 4.94 -14.20 -0.32
N LEU A 164 4.23 -14.26 -1.44
CA LEU A 164 2.90 -14.88 -1.56
C LEU A 164 2.98 -16.40 -1.74
N GLY A 165 4.18 -16.96 -1.91
CA GLY A 165 4.44 -18.35 -2.22
C GLY A 165 4.31 -18.67 -3.71
N LYS A 166 4.01 -19.94 -4.03
CA LYS A 166 3.81 -20.35 -5.43
C LYS A 166 2.53 -19.73 -5.99
N PRO A 167 2.53 -19.21 -7.24
CA PRO A 167 1.33 -18.71 -7.90
C PRO A 167 0.18 -19.70 -7.83
N THR A 168 -0.99 -19.21 -7.42
CA THR A 168 -2.20 -20.04 -7.26
C THR A 168 -3.28 -19.75 -8.29
N PHE A 169 -3.15 -18.65 -9.03
CA PHE A 169 -4.14 -18.16 -10.01
C PHE A 169 -5.54 -17.95 -9.42
N LYS A 170 -5.64 -17.83 -8.10
CA LYS A 170 -6.86 -17.46 -7.37
C LYS A 170 -6.87 -15.96 -7.10
N LYS A 171 -8.07 -15.38 -7.05
CA LYS A 171 -8.26 -14.03 -6.54
C LYS A 171 -7.80 -13.95 -5.09
N ARG A 172 -7.11 -12.87 -4.76
CA ARG A 172 -6.67 -12.49 -3.42
C ARG A 172 -6.92 -11.02 -3.22
N ASP A 173 -7.18 -10.67 -1.97
CA ASP A 173 -7.35 -9.31 -1.53
C ASP A 173 -6.50 -9.03 -0.29
N VAL A 174 -5.83 -7.89 -0.30
CA VAL A 174 -5.00 -7.42 0.81
C VAL A 174 -5.27 -5.96 1.11
N THR A 175 -5.12 -5.57 2.36
CA THR A 175 -5.22 -4.16 2.77
C THR A 175 -3.86 -3.63 3.17
N PHE A 176 -3.45 -2.51 2.58
CA PHE A 176 -2.28 -1.75 3.03
C PHE A 176 -2.72 -0.79 4.15
N LYS A 177 -2.15 -0.98 5.34
CA LYS A 177 -2.46 -0.18 6.52
C LYS A 177 -1.22 0.58 7.00
N ILE A 178 -1.43 1.76 7.55
CA ILE A 178 -0.38 2.59 8.13
C ILE A 178 -0.69 2.80 9.60
N GLY A 179 0.26 2.45 10.46
CA GLY A 179 0.07 2.50 11.91
C GLY A 179 1.13 3.26 12.66
N TRP A 180 0.78 3.68 13.86
CA TRP A 180 1.67 4.35 14.80
C TRP A 180 1.06 4.23 16.19
N VAL A 181 1.87 4.37 17.22
CA VAL A 181 1.39 4.47 18.61
C VAL A 181 1.49 5.91 19.08
N ALA A 182 0.67 6.32 20.05
CA ALA A 182 0.67 7.68 20.58
C ALA A 182 2.04 8.12 21.12
N ALA A 183 2.83 7.18 21.68
CA ALA A 183 4.19 7.46 22.14
C ALA A 183 5.18 7.86 21.02
N TRP A 184 4.83 7.61 19.75
CA TRP A 184 5.62 8.04 18.58
C TRP A 184 5.13 9.37 18.00
N THR A 185 4.27 10.09 18.72
CA THR A 185 3.71 11.38 18.32
C THR A 185 4.20 12.45 19.32
N PRO A 186 5.46 12.90 19.22
CA PRO A 186 6.03 13.87 20.16
C PRO A 186 5.39 15.27 20.04
N SER A 187 4.74 15.56 18.92
CA SER A 187 4.02 16.81 18.68
C SER A 187 2.62 16.52 18.13
N PRO A 188 1.58 17.27 18.54
CA PRO A 188 0.26 17.20 17.94
C PRO A 188 0.26 17.65 16.48
N GLU A 189 1.33 18.26 15.96
CA GLU A 189 1.44 18.61 14.54
C GLU A 189 2.20 17.55 13.72
N GLU A 190 2.56 16.41 14.33
CA GLU A 190 3.32 15.40 13.60
C GLU A 190 2.48 14.71 12.51
N GLU A 191 2.99 14.77 11.29
CA GLU A 191 2.36 14.23 10.09
C GLU A 191 2.95 12.87 9.70
N ILE A 192 2.15 12.02 9.06
CA ILE A 192 2.63 10.94 8.21
C ILE A 192 2.45 11.39 6.76
N ILE A 193 3.53 11.33 5.98
CA ILE A 193 3.57 11.88 4.63
C ILE A 193 4.20 10.86 3.69
N PHE A 194 3.48 10.47 2.64
CA PHE A 194 4.00 9.47 1.70
C PHE A 194 3.37 9.53 0.31
N ARG A 195 3.95 8.78 -0.63
CA ARG A 195 3.33 8.41 -1.91
C ARG A 195 3.38 6.90 -2.07
N MET A 196 2.30 6.32 -2.58
CA MET A 196 2.35 4.97 -3.15
C MET A 196 2.73 5.10 -4.63
N LYS A 197 3.93 4.65 -5.02
CA LYS A 197 4.43 4.82 -6.40
C LYS A 197 3.91 3.78 -7.35
N SER A 198 3.89 2.52 -6.91
CA SER A 198 3.29 1.42 -7.65
C SER A 198 3.09 0.23 -6.72
N VAL A 199 2.20 -0.66 -7.13
CA VAL A 199 1.97 -1.96 -6.51
C VAL A 199 2.01 -2.98 -7.63
N ILE A 200 2.90 -3.96 -7.54
CA ILE A 200 3.15 -4.92 -8.62
C ILE A 200 3.26 -6.34 -8.07
N GLN A 201 2.90 -7.30 -8.91
CA GLN A 201 3.28 -8.70 -8.72
C GLN A 201 4.46 -9.03 -9.63
N THR A 202 5.47 -9.74 -9.12
CA THR A 202 6.68 -10.12 -9.87
C THR A 202 7.29 -11.40 -9.31
N ASP A 203 7.99 -12.16 -10.14
CA ASP A 203 8.80 -13.32 -9.71
C ASP A 203 10.26 -12.93 -9.40
N VAL A 204 10.63 -11.66 -9.60
CA VAL A 204 12.00 -11.11 -9.48
C VAL A 204 12.02 -9.90 -8.54
N LEU A 205 13.10 -9.75 -7.72
CA LEU A 205 13.30 -8.68 -6.73
C LEU A 205 14.21 -7.54 -7.20
#